data_AF-A0AAD8UQQ9-F1
#
_entry.id   AF-A0AAD8UQQ9-F1
#
_cell.length_a   1.000
_cell.length_b   1.000
_cell.length_c   1.000
_cell.angle_alpha   90.00
_cell.angle_beta   90.00
_cell.angle_gamma   90.00
#
_symmetry.space_group_name_H-M   'P 1'
#
loop_
_entity.id
_entity.type
_entity.pdbx_description
1 polymer ?
#
loop_
_entity_poly.entity_id
_entity_poly.type
_entity_poly.pdbx_seq_one_letter_code
_entity_poly.pdbx_strand_id
1 'polypeptide(L)'
;MTSKAEKDAVQKPHGYEFGGPVGAFGISFGLPILVYLFTFSCNDVSGCPAPSLLSPSTLKLDQLKREVGWPEEGVWGLADNKVTAAVVGYYLFNALLYRILPATEVDGVELTSGGRLKYRCNSFASSMFILTVCLAGTIAQGAEFPLWTFITDNYIQVVTANMLIAYGIATFVYVRSFSVKQGNKELRELAAGGHSGNLIYDWYIGRELNPRVTIPLLGEIDIKEWLEIRPGLLGWSLMNFAWMARQHRTYGFVTNSSIFVSAVQLAYVIDCWWNEPAILTTIDITTDGFGFMLSFGDLVWVPFVYSLQTRYLAVYPVSMSPLGMAGIVGLIGVAFSIFRLSNSQKNAFRSNPDDPSVAHLKYIETKTGSRLLVSGWWGVARHINYLGDWLQAWPYCLPTGMAGYTIVSAGTGYAQAGLEGAFKMADGREVIQGAARGMATPITYFYIVYFAVLLIHRDRRDDEKCSRKYGEDWEKYKKIVRWRILPGIY
;
A
#
# COMPACT_ATOMS: atom_id res chain seq x y z
N MET A 1 -39.73 -12.60 15.60
CA MET A 1 -39.14 -12.29 16.91
C MET A 1 -38.25 -13.45 17.31
N THR A 2 -36.98 -13.43 16.90
CA THR A 2 -35.98 -14.39 17.36
C THR A 2 -35.66 -14.08 18.81
N SER A 3 -35.73 -15.11 19.66
CA SER A 3 -35.65 -14.96 21.11
C SER A 3 -34.27 -14.47 21.53
N LYS A 4 -34.22 -13.73 22.64
CA LYS A 4 -32.99 -13.20 23.26
C LYS A 4 -31.93 -14.28 23.54
N ALA A 5 -32.32 -15.56 23.55
CA ALA A 5 -31.44 -16.72 23.76
C ALA A 5 -30.57 -17.11 22.54
N GLU A 6 -30.87 -16.64 21.33
CA GLU A 6 -29.99 -16.85 20.15
C GLU A 6 -28.85 -15.81 20.06
N LYS A 7 -28.91 -14.73 20.84
CA LYS A 7 -27.86 -13.69 20.86
C LYS A 7 -26.65 -14.07 21.73
N ASP A 8 -26.80 -15.07 22.60
CA ASP A 8 -25.73 -15.58 23.49
C ASP A 8 -25.10 -16.87 22.96
N ALA A 9 -25.15 -17.11 21.65
CA ALA A 9 -24.25 -18.07 21.04
C ALA A 9 -22.82 -17.56 21.24
N VAL A 10 -22.12 -18.13 22.23
CA VAL A 10 -20.69 -17.91 22.50
C VAL A 10 -19.98 -17.87 21.15
N GLN A 11 -19.64 -16.66 20.69
CA GLN A 11 -18.88 -16.48 19.46
C GLN A 11 -17.63 -17.32 19.65
N LYS A 12 -17.44 -18.34 18.79
CA LYS A 12 -16.22 -19.13 18.80
C LYS A 12 -15.04 -18.13 18.82
N PRO A 13 -14.05 -18.32 19.71
CA PRO A 13 -12.94 -17.39 19.81
C PRO A 13 -12.36 -17.18 18.41
N HIS A 14 -12.29 -15.91 17.99
CA HIS A 14 -11.63 -15.59 16.73
C HIS A 14 -10.18 -16.03 16.86
N GLY A 15 -9.75 -16.95 16.00
CA GLY A 15 -8.41 -17.50 16.05
C GLY A 15 -7.35 -16.41 15.87
N TYR A 16 -6.13 -16.70 16.30
CA TYR A 16 -5.00 -15.83 16.01
C TYR A 16 -4.70 -15.83 14.51
N GLU A 17 -4.56 -14.63 13.95
CA GLU A 17 -4.06 -14.40 12.60
C GLU A 17 -2.58 -13.98 12.67
N PHE A 18 -1.89 -13.86 11.53
CA PHE A 18 -0.51 -13.35 11.47
C PHE A 18 0.48 -14.07 12.40
N GLY A 19 0.31 -15.38 12.64
CA GLY A 19 1.17 -16.13 13.56
C GLY A 19 0.97 -15.81 15.05
N GLY A 20 -0.14 -15.16 15.40
CA GLY A 20 -0.49 -14.82 16.78
C GLY A 20 0.47 -13.82 17.42
N PRO A 21 0.63 -13.84 18.75
CA PRO A 21 1.43 -12.84 19.47
C PRO A 21 2.90 -12.74 18.99
N VAL A 22 3.52 -13.87 18.64
CA VAL A 22 4.91 -13.90 18.17
C VAL A 22 5.05 -13.25 16.80
N GLY A 23 4.13 -13.57 15.87
CA GLY A 23 4.14 -12.95 14.56
C GLY A 23 3.75 -11.48 14.60
N ALA A 24 2.75 -11.11 15.41
CA ALA A 24 2.40 -9.71 15.67
C ALA A 24 3.60 -8.90 16.21
N PHE A 25 4.36 -9.45 17.16
CA PHE A 25 5.60 -8.84 17.64
C PHE A 25 6.63 -8.69 16.53
N GLY A 26 6.92 -9.79 15.82
CA GLY A 26 7.92 -9.82 14.75
C GLY A 26 7.61 -8.82 13.62
N ILE A 27 6.35 -8.72 13.21
CA ILE A 27 5.90 -7.76 12.18
C ILE A 27 6.01 -6.34 12.72
N SER A 28 5.54 -6.09 13.96
CA SER A 28 5.50 -4.74 14.52
C SER A 28 6.86 -4.07 14.60
N PHE A 29 7.87 -4.81 15.07
CA PHE A 29 9.22 -4.28 15.24
C PHE A 29 10.16 -4.60 14.07
N GLY A 30 9.85 -5.62 13.27
CA GLY A 30 10.64 -5.99 12.09
C GLY A 30 10.35 -5.14 10.85
N LEU A 31 9.09 -4.74 10.61
CA LEU A 31 8.75 -3.93 9.44
C LEU A 31 9.42 -2.54 9.41
N PRO A 32 9.50 -1.77 10.51
CA PRO A 32 10.24 -0.51 10.53
C PRO A 32 11.73 -0.71 10.17
N ILE A 33 12.34 -1.78 10.69
CA ILE A 33 13.73 -2.13 10.37
C ILE A 33 13.84 -2.45 8.87
N LEU A 34 12.92 -3.23 8.31
CA LEU A 34 12.91 -3.57 6.89
C LEU A 34 12.80 -2.33 5.99
N VAL A 35 11.95 -1.36 6.35
CA VAL A 35 11.83 -0.09 5.60
C VAL A 35 13.14 0.70 5.66
N TYR A 36 13.80 0.77 6.81
CA TYR A 36 15.14 1.37 6.90
C TYR A 36 16.18 0.57 6.11
N LEU A 37 16.12 -0.76 6.10
CA LEU A 37 17.01 -1.58 5.29
C LEU A 37 16.86 -1.22 3.82
N PHE A 38 15.64 -1.09 3.28
CA PHE A 38 15.45 -0.62 1.90
C PHE A 38 15.95 0.81 1.68
N THR A 39 15.72 1.70 2.66
CA THR A 39 16.15 3.10 2.61
C THR A 39 17.67 3.24 2.55
N PHE A 40 18.39 2.54 3.42
CA PHE A 40 19.84 2.65 3.56
C PHE A 40 20.60 1.75 2.58
N SER A 41 20.10 0.53 2.30
CA SER A 41 20.79 -0.35 1.35
C SER A 41 20.73 0.17 -0.07
N CYS A 42 19.62 0.79 -0.49
CA CYS A 42 19.47 1.39 -1.80
C CYS A 42 19.49 2.91 -1.66
N ASN A 43 20.61 3.57 -1.93
CA ASN A 43 20.79 5.00 -1.65
C ASN A 43 21.50 5.74 -2.79
N ASP A 44 21.46 7.06 -2.75
CA ASP A 44 22.12 7.96 -3.71
C ASP A 44 23.50 8.46 -3.25
N VAL A 45 24.07 7.82 -2.22
CA VAL A 45 25.41 8.08 -1.69
C VAL A 45 26.43 7.19 -2.38
N SER A 46 26.22 5.88 -2.35
CA SER A 46 27.19 4.87 -2.81
C SER A 46 26.60 3.81 -3.74
N GLY A 47 25.33 3.45 -3.63
CA GLY A 47 24.79 2.37 -4.46
C GLY A 47 23.50 1.73 -3.97
N CYS A 48 23.05 0.77 -4.76
CA CYS A 48 21.92 -0.09 -4.50
C CYS A 48 22.23 -1.51 -4.98
N PRO A 49 22.53 -2.47 -4.08
CA PRO A 49 22.78 -2.24 -2.66
C PRO A 49 24.11 -1.47 -2.42
N ALA A 50 24.29 -0.89 -1.24
CA ALA A 50 25.54 -0.27 -0.83
C ALA A 50 26.74 -1.24 -1.01
N PRO A 51 27.93 -0.79 -1.47
CA PRO A 51 29.02 -1.66 -1.90
C PRO A 51 29.45 -2.72 -0.87
N SER A 52 29.53 -2.39 0.42
CA SER A 52 29.90 -3.35 1.48
C SER A 52 28.92 -4.51 1.60
N LEU A 53 27.66 -4.35 1.16
CA LEU A 53 26.65 -5.41 1.18
C LEU A 53 26.85 -6.43 0.04
N LEU A 54 27.66 -6.11 -0.98
CA LEU A 54 28.03 -7.04 -2.05
C LEU A 54 29.08 -8.08 -1.59
N SER A 55 29.78 -7.81 -0.49
CA SER A 55 30.78 -8.71 0.09
C SER A 55 30.63 -8.78 1.61
N PRO A 56 29.59 -9.47 2.13
CA PRO A 56 29.28 -9.47 3.57
C PRO A 56 30.41 -10.02 4.45
N SER A 57 31.27 -10.87 3.90
CA SER A 57 32.42 -11.46 4.61
C SER A 57 33.53 -10.46 4.96
N THR A 58 33.58 -9.30 4.29
CA THR A 58 34.59 -8.26 4.51
C THR A 58 34.00 -6.97 5.09
N LEU A 59 32.74 -7.02 5.53
CA LEU A 59 31.97 -5.86 5.97
C LEU A 59 32.58 -5.22 7.23
N LYS A 60 32.91 -3.92 7.12
CA LYS A 60 33.28 -3.07 8.25
C LYS A 60 32.16 -2.09 8.54
N LEU A 61 31.70 -2.04 9.80
CA LEU A 61 30.55 -1.21 10.18
C LEU A 61 30.75 0.28 9.88
N ASP A 62 31.95 0.81 10.12
CA ASP A 62 32.23 2.23 9.88
C ASP A 62 32.25 2.57 8.39
N GLN A 63 32.67 1.63 7.54
CA GLN A 63 32.59 1.77 6.10
C GLN A 63 31.15 1.73 5.62
N LEU A 64 30.37 0.75 6.11
CA LEU A 64 28.95 0.65 5.79
C LEU A 64 28.19 1.93 6.18
N LYS A 65 28.45 2.49 7.37
CA LYS A 65 27.84 3.74 7.82
C LYS A 65 28.08 4.89 6.83
N ARG A 66 29.31 5.04 6.32
CA ARG A 66 29.63 6.06 5.31
C ARG A 66 28.94 5.78 3.99
N GLU A 67 28.96 4.54 3.53
CA GLU A 67 28.35 4.13 2.26
C GLU A 67 26.83 4.31 2.25
N VAL A 68 26.15 4.05 3.36
CA VAL A 68 24.70 4.22 3.44
C VAL A 68 24.26 5.64 3.77
N GLY A 69 25.21 6.56 4.00
CA GLY A 69 24.89 7.92 4.45
C GLY A 69 24.26 7.94 5.84
N TRP A 70 24.73 7.08 6.76
CA TRP A 70 24.25 7.07 8.13
C TRP A 70 24.48 8.44 8.80
N PRO A 71 23.47 9.04 9.46
CA PRO A 71 23.61 10.38 10.03
C PRO A 71 24.76 10.48 11.04
N GLU A 72 25.48 11.60 11.04
CA GLU A 72 26.60 11.85 11.97
C GLU A 72 26.13 11.85 13.44
N GLU A 73 24.94 12.38 13.70
CA GLU A 73 24.27 12.37 15.01
C GLU A 73 23.72 10.98 15.41
N GLY A 74 23.99 9.96 14.60
CA GLY A 74 23.51 8.61 14.83
C GLY A 74 22.00 8.48 14.67
N VAL A 75 21.36 7.75 15.58
CA VAL A 75 19.92 7.50 15.55
C VAL A 75 19.09 8.77 15.68
N TRP A 76 19.63 9.83 16.29
CA TRP A 76 18.92 11.10 16.45
C TRP A 76 18.77 11.85 15.13
N GLY A 77 19.74 11.72 14.22
CA GLY A 77 19.66 12.31 12.88
C GLY A 77 18.62 11.64 11.96
N LEU A 78 18.02 10.52 12.38
CA LEU A 78 16.89 9.92 11.66
C LEU A 78 15.63 10.78 11.76
N ALA A 79 15.49 11.58 12.82
CA ALA A 79 14.33 12.45 13.02
C ALA A 79 14.74 13.93 12.99
N ASP A 80 13.87 14.78 12.44
CA ASP A 80 14.04 16.23 12.51
C ASP A 80 12.69 16.88 12.83
N ASN A 81 12.68 17.79 13.80
CA ASN A 81 11.45 18.41 14.30
C ASN A 81 10.73 19.26 13.24
N LYS A 82 11.48 19.95 12.37
CA LYS A 82 10.88 20.75 11.28
C LYS A 82 10.28 19.83 10.23
N VAL A 83 10.96 18.72 9.92
CA VAL A 83 10.45 17.73 8.99
C VAL A 83 9.20 17.06 9.54
N THR A 84 9.20 16.64 10.80
CA THR A 84 8.03 16.10 11.48
C THR A 84 6.87 17.11 11.47
N ALA A 85 7.13 18.38 11.76
CA ALA A 85 6.11 19.43 11.70
C ALA A 85 5.53 19.61 10.29
N ALA A 86 6.34 19.52 9.24
CA ALA A 86 5.87 19.59 7.85
C ALA A 86 5.00 18.36 7.47
N VAL A 87 5.38 17.16 7.91
CA VAL A 87 4.57 15.94 7.73
C VAL A 87 3.24 16.08 8.45
N VAL A 88 3.22 16.55 9.70
CA VAL A 88 1.98 16.84 10.42
C VAL A 88 1.16 17.92 9.68
N GLY A 89 1.81 18.94 9.12
CA GLY A 89 1.18 19.95 8.28
C GLY A 89 0.47 19.36 7.06
N TYR A 90 1.08 18.40 6.36
CA TYR A 90 0.45 17.66 5.26
C TYR A 90 -0.81 16.90 5.70
N TYR A 91 -0.80 16.31 6.89
CA TYR A 91 -1.94 15.57 7.44
C TYR A 91 -3.08 16.53 7.81
N LEU A 92 -2.74 17.63 8.49
CA LEU A 92 -3.70 18.68 8.84
C LEU A 92 -4.31 19.33 7.58
N PHE A 93 -3.52 19.51 6.53
CA PHE A 93 -4.01 20.03 5.27
C PHE A 93 -4.99 19.06 4.58
N ASN A 94 -4.69 17.77 4.57
CA ASN A 94 -5.64 16.74 4.11
C ASN A 94 -6.94 16.75 4.93
N ALA A 95 -6.85 16.87 6.26
CA ALA A 95 -8.00 16.90 7.14
C ALA A 95 -8.85 18.18 6.92
N LEU A 96 -8.20 19.30 6.63
CA LEU A 96 -8.86 20.55 6.27
C LEU A 96 -9.65 20.40 4.96
N LEU A 97 -9.04 19.82 3.92
CA LEU A 97 -9.72 19.58 2.64
C LEU A 97 -10.88 18.58 2.79
N TYR A 98 -10.70 17.51 3.57
CA TYR A 98 -11.76 16.57 3.93
C TYR A 98 -12.98 17.29 4.50
N ARG A 99 -12.75 18.26 5.38
CA ARG A 99 -13.82 19.02 6.04
C ARG A 99 -14.49 20.07 5.14
N ILE A 100 -13.70 20.81 4.36
CA ILE A 100 -14.17 21.99 3.61
C ILE A 100 -14.78 21.60 2.26
N LEU A 101 -14.16 20.66 1.54
CA LEU A 101 -14.63 20.32 0.20
C LEU A 101 -15.97 19.58 0.25
N PRO A 102 -16.84 19.76 -0.76
CA PRO A 102 -18.08 18.99 -0.90
C PRO A 102 -17.81 17.48 -0.82
N ALA A 103 -18.74 16.74 -0.23
CA ALA A 103 -18.60 15.30 -0.06
C ALA A 103 -19.95 14.61 -0.20
N THR A 104 -19.90 13.35 -0.61
CA THR A 104 -21.06 12.46 -0.60
C THR A 104 -21.07 11.71 0.73
N GLU A 105 -22.21 11.72 1.42
CA GLU A 105 -22.39 10.88 2.59
C GLU A 105 -22.84 9.48 2.17
N VAL A 106 -22.14 8.46 2.66
CA VAL A 106 -22.40 7.05 2.34
C VAL A 106 -22.56 6.26 3.64
N ASP A 107 -23.59 5.43 3.70
CA ASP A 107 -23.76 4.50 4.81
C ASP A 107 -22.81 3.30 4.67
N GLY A 108 -22.08 3.00 5.74
CA GLY A 108 -21.27 1.78 5.84
C GLY A 108 -22.11 0.52 5.99
N VAL A 109 -21.44 -0.59 6.27
CA VAL A 109 -22.10 -1.87 6.59
C VAL A 109 -22.85 -1.81 7.92
N GLU A 110 -23.78 -2.74 8.09
CA GLU A 110 -24.46 -2.92 9.37
C GLU A 110 -23.51 -3.51 10.41
N LEU A 111 -23.42 -2.84 11.56
CA LEU A 111 -22.57 -3.23 12.67
C LEU A 111 -23.18 -4.38 13.47
N THR A 112 -22.35 -5.13 14.20
CA THR A 112 -22.85 -6.20 15.07
C THR A 112 -23.65 -5.66 16.25
N SER A 113 -23.32 -4.46 16.71
CA SER A 113 -24.11 -3.72 17.70
C SER A 113 -25.47 -3.23 17.18
N GLY A 114 -25.71 -3.35 15.86
CA GLY A 114 -26.82 -2.74 15.16
C GLY A 114 -26.52 -1.31 14.72
N GLY A 115 -27.22 -0.85 13.69
CA GLY A 115 -27.02 0.48 13.08
C GLY A 115 -25.95 0.49 11.98
N ARG A 116 -25.79 1.65 11.35
CA ARG A 116 -24.81 1.91 10.29
C ARG A 116 -24.08 3.21 10.59
N LEU A 117 -22.77 3.20 10.40
CA LEU A 117 -21.94 4.41 10.46
C LEU A 117 -22.06 5.18 9.15
N LYS A 118 -22.07 6.51 9.24
CA LYS A 118 -22.02 7.39 8.07
C LYS A 118 -20.58 7.79 7.77
N TYR A 119 -20.22 7.79 6.50
CA TYR A 119 -18.90 8.15 6.01
C TYR A 119 -18.99 9.32 5.05
N ARG A 120 -18.04 10.24 5.15
CA ARG A 120 -17.93 11.41 4.27
C ARG A 120 -16.90 11.12 3.19
N CYS A 121 -17.34 10.86 1.97
CA CYS A 121 -16.47 10.51 0.86
C CYS A 121 -16.21 11.72 -0.04
N ASN A 122 -14.95 12.17 -0.12
CA ASN A 122 -14.50 13.24 -1.01
C ASN A 122 -13.00 13.16 -1.36
N SER A 123 -12.41 11.97 -1.26
CA SER A 123 -10.99 11.73 -1.50
C SER A 123 -10.55 12.20 -2.88
N PHE A 124 -11.35 11.94 -3.91
CA PHE A 124 -11.06 12.37 -5.27
C PHE A 124 -10.89 13.90 -5.36
N ALA A 125 -11.84 14.66 -4.83
CA ALA A 125 -11.78 16.13 -4.87
C ALA A 125 -10.59 16.67 -4.07
N SER A 126 -10.35 16.16 -2.86
CA SER A 126 -9.23 16.62 -2.02
C SER A 126 -7.87 16.26 -2.60
N SER A 127 -7.71 15.05 -3.11
CA SER A 127 -6.44 14.57 -3.67
C SER A 127 -6.14 15.26 -5.00
N MET A 128 -7.14 15.41 -5.88
CA MET A 128 -6.97 16.16 -7.13
C MET A 128 -6.61 17.63 -6.88
N PHE A 129 -7.20 18.27 -5.85
CA PHE A 129 -6.81 19.62 -5.48
C PHE A 129 -5.32 19.71 -5.12
N ILE A 130 -4.82 18.80 -4.27
CA ILE A 130 -3.40 18.74 -3.91
C ILE A 130 -2.53 18.50 -5.15
N LEU A 131 -2.91 17.56 -6.02
CA LEU A 131 -2.18 17.27 -7.25
C LEU A 131 -2.16 18.47 -8.21
N THR A 132 -3.25 19.23 -8.32
CA THR A 132 -3.29 20.46 -9.12
C THR A 132 -2.34 21.52 -8.57
N VAL A 133 -2.27 21.70 -7.25
CA VAL A 133 -1.30 22.62 -6.62
C VAL A 133 0.13 22.16 -6.89
N CYS A 134 0.40 20.85 -6.78
CA CYS A 134 1.71 20.28 -7.08
C CYS A 134 2.09 20.47 -8.55
N LEU A 135 1.14 20.27 -9.48
CA LEU A 135 1.34 20.49 -10.91
C LEU A 135 1.62 21.97 -11.20
N ALA A 136 0.85 22.89 -10.63
CA ALA A 136 1.08 24.33 -10.78
C ALA A 136 2.46 24.74 -10.26
N GLY A 137 2.87 24.23 -9.09
CA GLY A 137 4.20 24.43 -8.55
C GLY A 137 5.30 23.88 -9.46
N THR A 138 5.09 22.70 -10.03
CA THR A 138 6.02 22.06 -10.98
C THR A 138 6.11 22.82 -12.29
N ILE A 139 5.01 23.36 -12.83
CA ILE A 139 5.03 24.20 -14.03
C ILE A 139 5.80 25.51 -13.77
N ALA A 140 5.59 26.12 -12.59
CA ALA A 140 6.19 27.40 -12.25
C ALA A 140 7.69 27.30 -11.90
N GLN A 141 8.12 26.22 -11.24
CA GLN A 141 9.46 26.09 -10.65
C GLN A 141 10.22 24.84 -11.15
N GLY A 142 9.64 24.05 -12.05
CA GLY A 142 10.24 22.83 -12.56
C GLY A 142 10.48 21.79 -11.47
N ALA A 143 11.59 21.07 -11.61
CA ALA A 143 12.03 20.08 -10.64
C ALA A 143 12.52 20.69 -9.31
N GLU A 144 12.73 22.01 -9.25
CA GLU A 144 13.14 22.74 -8.04
C GLU A 144 11.96 23.18 -7.16
N PHE A 145 10.72 22.82 -7.53
CA PHE A 145 9.55 23.10 -6.69
C PHE A 145 9.81 22.65 -5.23
N PRO A 146 9.67 23.53 -4.21
CA PRO A 146 10.13 23.25 -2.85
C PRO A 146 9.59 21.98 -2.21
N LEU A 147 8.40 21.52 -2.59
CA LEU A 147 7.86 20.25 -2.11
C LEU A 147 8.73 19.05 -2.55
N TRP A 148 9.19 19.06 -3.81
CA TRP A 148 9.97 17.97 -4.38
C TRP A 148 11.38 17.90 -3.82
N THR A 149 12.04 19.05 -3.63
CA THR A 149 13.35 19.11 -2.96
C THR A 149 13.21 18.72 -1.50
N PHE A 150 12.21 19.25 -0.79
CA PHE A 150 11.96 18.91 0.61
C PHE A 150 11.80 17.41 0.84
N ILE A 151 10.97 16.72 0.04
CA ILE A 151 10.72 15.28 0.18
C ILE A 151 12.01 14.47 -0.05
N THR A 152 12.75 14.77 -1.12
CA THR A 152 13.92 13.96 -1.49
C THR A 152 15.10 14.20 -0.54
N ASP A 153 15.29 15.45 -0.14
CA ASP A 153 16.46 15.86 0.64
C ASP A 153 16.30 15.50 2.12
N ASN A 154 15.05 15.34 2.58
CA ASN A 154 14.72 14.92 3.95
C ASN A 154 14.08 13.52 4.00
N TYR A 155 14.33 12.67 3.00
CA TYR A 155 13.60 11.40 2.84
C TYR A 155 13.63 10.52 4.10
N ILE A 156 14.79 10.36 4.74
CA ILE A 156 14.95 9.56 5.96
C ILE A 156 14.09 10.14 7.10
N GLN A 157 14.10 11.46 7.27
CA GLN A 157 13.32 12.15 8.30
C GLN A 157 11.82 12.11 8.02
N VAL A 158 11.41 12.15 6.74
CA VAL A 158 10.02 11.98 6.33
C VAL A 158 9.54 10.56 6.63
N VAL A 159 10.31 9.53 6.29
CA VAL A 159 10.02 8.12 6.64
C VAL A 159 9.88 7.98 8.16
N THR A 160 10.86 8.48 8.91
CA THR A 160 10.88 8.41 10.38
C THR A 160 9.68 9.11 11.01
N ALA A 161 9.33 10.30 10.54
CA ALA A 161 8.15 11.04 11.01
C ALA A 161 6.87 10.23 10.81
N ASN A 162 6.67 9.62 9.64
CA ASN A 162 5.49 8.78 9.38
C ASN A 162 5.48 7.51 10.24
N MET A 163 6.64 6.90 10.51
CA MET A 163 6.75 5.78 11.45
C MET A 163 6.32 6.19 12.87
N LEU A 164 6.84 7.31 13.39
CA LEU A 164 6.49 7.80 14.72
C LEU A 164 4.99 8.13 14.82
N ILE A 165 4.42 8.74 13.78
CA ILE A 165 2.99 9.02 13.69
C ILE A 165 2.19 7.72 13.69
N ALA A 166 2.56 6.72 12.90
CA ALA A 166 1.88 5.43 12.86
C ALA A 166 1.89 4.71 14.22
N TYR A 167 3.05 4.67 14.89
CA TYR A 167 3.17 4.14 16.26
C TYR A 167 2.31 4.92 17.26
N GLY A 168 2.31 6.25 17.15
CA GLY A 168 1.52 7.13 18.00
C GLY A 168 0.02 6.92 17.84
N ILE A 169 -0.48 6.87 16.59
CA ILE A 169 -1.89 6.64 16.29
C ILE A 169 -2.33 5.25 16.74
N ALA A 170 -1.56 4.20 16.42
CA ALA A 170 -1.84 2.83 16.85
C ALA A 170 -1.96 2.72 18.39
N THR A 171 -1.04 3.37 19.11
CA THR A 171 -1.07 3.40 20.58
C THR A 171 -2.26 4.20 21.10
N PHE A 172 -2.57 5.34 20.49
CA PHE A 172 -3.72 6.17 20.85
C PHE A 172 -5.04 5.41 20.71
N VAL A 173 -5.28 4.76 19.56
CA VAL A 173 -6.52 4.00 19.33
C VAL A 173 -6.60 2.77 20.23
N TYR A 174 -5.47 2.11 20.52
CA TYR A 174 -5.43 1.00 21.46
C TYR A 174 -5.85 1.43 22.86
N VAL A 175 -5.26 2.50 23.41
CA VAL A 175 -5.61 3.01 24.75
C VAL A 175 -7.06 3.48 24.79
N ARG A 176 -7.53 4.18 23.75
CA ARG A 176 -8.90 4.68 23.66
C ARG A 176 -9.95 3.56 23.54
N SER A 177 -9.58 2.41 22.96
CA SER A 177 -10.49 1.27 22.80
C SER A 177 -11.00 0.70 24.12
N PHE A 178 -10.27 0.87 25.24
CA PHE A 178 -10.70 0.41 26.56
C PHE A 178 -11.91 1.19 27.10
N SER A 179 -12.24 2.34 26.51
CA SER A 179 -13.46 3.08 26.84
C SER A 179 -14.70 2.58 26.12
N VAL A 180 -14.58 1.63 25.18
CA VAL A 180 -15.71 1.13 24.37
C VAL A 180 -16.66 0.33 25.26
N LYS A 181 -17.93 0.74 25.28
CA LYS A 181 -19.00 0.06 26.04
C LYS A 181 -20.05 -0.49 25.08
N GLN A 182 -20.57 -1.69 25.35
CA GLN A 182 -21.64 -2.26 24.54
C GLN A 182 -22.90 -1.37 24.56
N GLY A 183 -23.53 -1.16 23.40
CA GLY A 183 -24.74 -0.34 23.27
C GLY A 183 -24.50 1.16 23.46
N ASN A 184 -23.27 1.65 23.27
CA ASN A 184 -23.00 3.09 23.31
C ASN A 184 -23.69 3.81 22.15
N LYS A 185 -24.01 5.09 22.35
CA LYS A 185 -24.73 5.93 21.38
C LYS A 185 -23.89 6.26 20.14
N GLU A 186 -22.58 6.13 20.23
CA GLU A 186 -21.61 6.44 19.16
C GLU A 186 -21.40 5.23 18.22
N LEU A 187 -22.12 4.12 18.44
CA LEU A 187 -21.99 2.88 17.66
C LEU A 187 -20.55 2.32 17.61
N ARG A 188 -19.74 2.59 18.65
CA ARG A 188 -18.38 2.04 18.77
C ARG A 188 -18.45 0.56 19.12
N GLU A 189 -17.74 -0.30 18.38
CA GLU A 189 -17.65 -1.72 18.69
C GLU A 189 -16.21 -2.23 18.60
N LEU A 190 -15.93 -3.32 19.31
CA LEU A 190 -14.64 -3.99 19.23
C LEU A 190 -14.62 -4.93 18.04
N ALA A 191 -13.49 -4.99 17.35
CA ALA A 191 -13.27 -5.96 16.28
C ALA A 191 -13.20 -7.37 16.86
N ALA A 192 -13.80 -8.36 16.18
CA ALA A 192 -13.88 -9.74 16.67
C ALA A 192 -12.52 -10.38 16.96
N GLY A 193 -11.48 -10.00 16.19
CA GLY A 193 -10.10 -10.44 16.40
C GLY A 193 -9.30 -9.59 17.39
N GLY A 194 -9.82 -8.45 17.82
CA GLY A 194 -9.10 -7.40 18.55
C GLY A 194 -9.18 -7.49 20.07
N HIS A 195 -9.67 -8.59 20.64
CA HIS A 195 -9.84 -8.71 22.10
C HIS A 195 -9.45 -10.10 22.60
N SER A 196 -8.26 -10.55 22.20
CA SER A 196 -7.69 -11.85 22.57
C SER A 196 -7.17 -11.91 24.01
N GLY A 197 -6.94 -10.75 24.63
CA GLY A 197 -6.32 -10.64 25.96
C GLY A 197 -4.79 -10.59 25.92
N ASN A 198 -4.16 -10.77 24.76
CA ASN A 198 -2.73 -10.54 24.57
C ASN A 198 -2.46 -9.11 24.13
N LEU A 199 -1.68 -8.35 24.91
CA LEU A 199 -1.42 -6.93 24.67
C LEU A 199 -0.81 -6.66 23.30
N ILE A 200 0.26 -7.38 22.93
CA ILE A 200 0.99 -7.14 21.68
C ILE A 200 0.12 -7.47 20.47
N TYR A 201 -0.61 -8.58 20.53
CA TYR A 201 -1.52 -8.97 19.46
C TYR A 201 -2.68 -7.99 19.30
N ASP A 202 -3.35 -7.63 20.39
CA ASP A 202 -4.50 -6.71 20.37
C ASP A 202 -4.10 -5.28 19.94
N TRP A 203 -2.88 -4.83 20.28
CA TRP A 203 -2.31 -3.57 19.79
C TRP A 203 -1.95 -3.62 18.30
N TYR A 204 -1.42 -4.76 17.85
CA TYR A 204 -1.07 -4.99 16.46
C TYR A 204 -2.30 -5.03 15.54
N ILE A 205 -3.25 -5.92 15.84
CA ILE A 205 -4.43 -6.16 15.01
C ILE A 205 -5.49 -5.08 15.17
N GLY A 206 -5.47 -4.34 16.29
CA GLY A 206 -6.43 -3.29 16.60
C GLY A 206 -7.63 -3.80 17.37
N ARG A 207 -7.99 -3.09 18.45
CA ARG A 207 -9.12 -3.44 19.32
C ARG A 207 -10.45 -2.87 18.85
N GLU A 208 -10.48 -1.57 18.58
CA GLU A 208 -11.68 -0.86 18.13
C GLU A 208 -11.86 -1.06 16.62
N LEU A 209 -13.08 -1.37 16.18
CA LEU A 209 -13.35 -1.63 14.76
C LEU A 209 -13.10 -0.36 13.95
N ASN A 210 -13.89 0.70 14.16
CA ASN A 210 -13.78 1.94 13.37
C ASN A 210 -13.61 3.15 14.31
N PRO A 211 -12.39 3.42 14.81
CA PRO A 211 -12.17 4.50 15.76
C PRO A 211 -12.37 5.88 15.11
N ARG A 212 -13.27 6.67 15.69
CA ARG A 212 -13.65 8.00 15.19
C ARG A 212 -13.28 9.11 16.14
N VAL A 213 -12.63 10.16 15.68
CA VAL A 213 -12.30 11.34 16.50
C VAL A 213 -13.04 12.56 15.99
N THR A 214 -13.66 13.29 16.91
CA THR A 214 -14.21 14.62 16.60
C THR A 214 -13.18 15.66 17.00
N ILE A 215 -12.61 16.33 16.00
CA ILE A 215 -11.61 17.38 16.21
C ILE A 215 -12.32 18.72 16.09
N PRO A 216 -12.14 19.66 17.04
CA PRO A 216 -12.69 21.01 16.92
C PRO A 216 -12.35 21.62 15.56
N LEU A 217 -13.33 22.24 14.91
CA LEU A 217 -13.24 22.85 13.56
C LEU A 217 -13.11 21.85 12.38
N LEU A 218 -12.48 20.69 12.56
CA LEU A 218 -12.31 19.68 11.50
C LEU A 218 -13.44 18.63 11.45
N GLY A 219 -14.28 18.56 12.47
CA GLY A 219 -15.41 17.63 12.52
C GLY A 219 -15.01 16.21 12.89
N GLU A 220 -15.91 15.26 12.66
CA GLU A 220 -15.66 13.84 12.88
C GLU A 220 -14.83 13.25 11.73
N ILE A 221 -13.80 12.51 12.07
CA ILE A 221 -12.95 11.75 11.15
C ILE A 221 -12.95 10.29 11.61
N ASP A 222 -13.31 9.39 10.70
CA ASP A 222 -13.02 7.97 10.86
C ASP A 222 -11.54 7.74 10.56
N ILE A 223 -10.77 7.38 11.59
CA ILE A 223 -9.30 7.33 11.48
C ILE A 223 -8.89 6.29 10.44
N LYS A 224 -9.58 5.15 10.39
CA LYS A 224 -9.23 4.06 9.51
C LYS A 224 -9.46 4.45 8.05
N GLU A 225 -10.68 4.84 7.70
CA GLU A 225 -11.03 5.21 6.33
C GLU A 225 -10.20 6.41 5.83
N TRP A 226 -9.97 7.38 6.71
CA TRP A 226 -9.21 8.57 6.34
C TRP A 226 -7.74 8.25 6.04
N LEU A 227 -7.09 7.42 6.86
CA LEU A 227 -5.68 7.05 6.68
C LEU A 227 -5.46 6.15 5.47
N GLU A 228 -6.35 5.18 5.24
CA GLU A 228 -6.27 4.20 4.15
C GLU A 228 -6.27 4.87 2.76
N ILE A 229 -7.09 5.91 2.58
CA ILE A 229 -7.29 6.55 1.26
C ILE A 229 -6.46 7.82 1.06
N ARG A 230 -6.29 8.66 2.09
CA ARG A 230 -5.82 10.04 1.90
C ARG A 230 -4.31 10.17 2.08
N PRO A 231 -3.75 10.25 3.30
CA PRO A 231 -2.33 10.51 3.45
C PRO A 231 -1.47 9.39 2.87
N GLY A 232 -1.91 8.13 2.94
CA GLY A 232 -1.20 6.96 2.44
C GLY A 232 -1.10 6.89 0.90
N LEU A 233 -2.24 6.69 0.21
CA LEU A 233 -2.27 6.55 -1.26
C LEU A 233 -1.85 7.84 -1.99
N LEU A 234 -2.23 9.01 -1.50
CA LEU A 234 -1.72 10.27 -2.06
C LEU A 234 -0.22 10.41 -1.80
N GLY A 235 0.25 10.02 -0.60
CA GLY A 235 1.66 9.99 -0.25
C GLY A 235 2.48 9.17 -1.23
N TRP A 236 2.00 8.00 -1.63
CA TRP A 236 2.62 7.17 -2.67
C TRP A 236 2.78 7.91 -4.00
N SER A 237 1.73 8.59 -4.46
CA SER A 237 1.79 9.38 -5.70
C SER A 237 2.78 10.55 -5.58
N LEU A 238 2.79 11.25 -4.44
CA LEU A 238 3.72 12.35 -4.18
C LEU A 238 5.18 11.88 -4.13
N MET A 239 5.45 10.71 -3.57
CA MET A 239 6.79 10.11 -3.57
C MET A 239 7.26 9.84 -4.99
N ASN A 240 6.42 9.25 -5.85
CA ASN A 240 6.75 9.02 -7.25
C ASN A 240 7.14 10.31 -7.98
N PHE A 241 6.36 11.38 -7.83
CA PHE A 241 6.66 12.67 -8.46
C PHE A 241 7.92 13.32 -7.90
N ALA A 242 8.16 13.22 -6.59
CA ALA A 242 9.39 13.71 -5.98
C ALA A 242 10.62 12.98 -6.54
N TRP A 243 10.54 11.67 -6.75
CA TRP A 243 11.62 10.88 -7.37
C TRP A 243 11.81 11.20 -8.87
N MET A 244 10.75 11.44 -9.62
CA MET A 244 10.86 11.93 -11.00
C MET A 244 11.55 13.30 -11.05
N ALA A 245 11.17 14.22 -10.17
CA ALA A 245 11.82 15.52 -10.05
C ALA A 245 13.30 15.36 -9.67
N ARG A 246 13.63 14.46 -8.73
CA ARG A 246 15.02 14.12 -8.41
C ARG A 246 15.78 13.62 -9.63
N GLN A 247 15.21 12.71 -10.42
CA GLN A 247 15.83 12.21 -11.65
C GLN A 247 16.17 13.35 -12.61
N HIS A 248 15.22 14.28 -12.79
CA HIS A 248 15.43 15.46 -13.63
C HIS A 248 16.53 16.38 -13.09
N ARG A 249 16.60 16.63 -11.78
CA ARG A 249 17.70 17.42 -11.19
C ARG A 249 19.06 16.75 -11.35
N THR A 250 19.10 15.41 -11.26
CA THR A 250 20.34 14.64 -11.39
C THR A 250 20.83 14.52 -12.83
N TYR A 251 19.93 14.42 -13.82
CA TYR A 251 20.30 14.07 -15.20
C TYR A 251 19.84 15.06 -16.28
N GLY A 252 18.96 16.00 -15.95
CA GLY A 252 18.31 16.89 -16.90
C GLY A 252 17.18 16.25 -17.71
N PHE A 253 16.81 15.00 -17.41
CA PHE A 253 15.71 14.28 -18.05
C PHE A 253 15.04 13.29 -17.10
N VAL A 254 13.86 12.81 -17.48
CA VAL A 254 13.12 11.75 -16.79
C VAL A 254 12.92 10.59 -17.77
N THR A 255 13.19 9.35 -17.34
CA THR A 255 13.10 8.19 -18.23
C THR A 255 11.66 7.77 -18.49
N ASN A 256 11.46 7.10 -19.63
CA ASN A 256 10.15 6.52 -19.95
C ASN A 256 9.71 5.46 -18.92
N SER A 257 10.65 4.75 -18.28
CA SER A 257 10.38 3.83 -17.17
C SER A 257 9.80 4.56 -15.96
N SER A 258 10.41 5.66 -15.52
CA SER A 258 9.93 6.46 -14.39
C SER A 258 8.54 7.04 -14.65
N ILE A 259 8.32 7.57 -15.86
CA ILE A 259 7.02 8.11 -16.29
C ILE A 259 5.97 7.01 -16.30
N PHE A 260 6.27 5.85 -16.92
CA PHE A 260 5.34 4.73 -17.03
C PHE A 260 4.93 4.21 -15.65
N VAL A 261 5.89 3.89 -14.77
CA VAL A 261 5.60 3.37 -13.42
C VAL A 261 4.74 4.37 -12.65
N SER A 262 5.12 5.65 -12.65
CA SER A 262 4.38 6.69 -11.93
C SER A 262 2.96 6.88 -12.47
N ALA A 263 2.78 6.84 -13.79
CA ALA A 263 1.48 6.99 -14.43
C ALA A 263 0.53 5.81 -14.15
N VAL A 264 1.03 4.58 -14.24
CA VAL A 264 0.20 3.39 -13.97
C VAL A 264 -0.15 3.28 -12.49
N GLN A 265 0.81 3.55 -11.60
CA GLN A 265 0.54 3.58 -10.16
C GLN A 265 -0.44 4.72 -9.79
N LEU A 266 -0.31 5.90 -10.39
CA LEU A 266 -1.27 6.98 -10.22
C LEU A 266 -2.67 6.59 -10.73
N ALA A 267 -2.78 5.89 -11.86
CA ALA A 267 -4.06 5.43 -12.38
C ALA A 267 -4.76 4.47 -11.41
N TYR A 268 -4.00 3.57 -10.75
CA TYR A 268 -4.53 2.71 -9.69
C TYR A 268 -5.04 3.54 -8.51
N VAL A 269 -4.25 4.51 -8.03
CA VAL A 269 -4.63 5.39 -6.93
C VAL A 269 -5.87 6.23 -7.24
N ILE A 270 -5.96 6.78 -8.47
CA ILE A 270 -7.12 7.54 -8.93
C ILE A 270 -8.37 6.66 -8.97
N ASP A 271 -8.25 5.41 -9.41
CA ASP A 271 -9.38 4.48 -9.41
C ASP A 271 -9.88 4.20 -7.98
N CYS A 272 -8.97 4.08 -7.00
CA CYS A 272 -9.33 3.96 -5.59
C CYS A 272 -10.10 5.21 -5.09
N TRP A 273 -9.64 6.41 -5.42
CA TRP A 273 -10.33 7.65 -5.04
C TRP A 273 -11.70 7.79 -5.70
N TRP A 274 -11.81 7.43 -6.98
CA TRP A 274 -13.07 7.50 -7.72
C TRP A 274 -14.09 6.51 -7.16
N ASN A 275 -13.63 5.34 -6.71
CA ASN A 275 -14.47 4.30 -6.13
C ASN A 275 -14.38 4.26 -4.59
N GLU A 276 -14.10 5.39 -3.93
CA GLU A 276 -13.97 5.50 -2.47
C GLU A 276 -15.08 4.76 -1.69
N PRO A 277 -16.38 4.84 -2.05
CA PRO A 277 -17.44 4.10 -1.33
C PRO A 277 -17.26 2.58 -1.31
N ALA A 278 -16.56 2.00 -2.29
CA ALA A 278 -16.32 0.56 -2.33
C ALA A 278 -15.43 0.09 -1.17
N ILE A 279 -14.58 0.97 -0.62
CA ILE A 279 -13.70 0.62 0.49
C ILE A 279 -14.46 0.28 1.77
N LEU A 280 -15.65 0.86 1.94
CA LEU A 280 -16.52 0.61 3.10
C LEU A 280 -17.00 -0.85 3.19
N THR A 281 -16.72 -1.67 2.17
CA THR A 281 -17.05 -3.10 2.12
C THR A 281 -15.84 -4.03 2.23
N THR A 282 -14.62 -3.49 2.38
CA THR A 282 -13.39 -4.27 2.50
C THR A 282 -13.26 -4.92 3.89
N ILE A 283 -12.36 -5.89 4.01
CA ILE A 283 -12.10 -6.57 5.29
C ILE A 283 -11.53 -5.57 6.30
N ASP A 284 -10.67 -4.68 5.84
CA ASP A 284 -10.01 -3.63 6.60
C ASP A 284 -11.05 -2.77 7.32
N ILE A 285 -12.09 -2.27 6.62
CA ILE A 285 -13.17 -1.49 7.25
C ILE A 285 -14.15 -2.36 8.06
N THR A 286 -14.59 -3.50 7.51
CA THR A 286 -15.76 -4.22 8.04
C THR A 286 -15.45 -5.25 9.11
N THR A 287 -14.20 -5.70 9.21
CA THR A 287 -13.83 -6.87 10.03
C THR A 287 -12.61 -6.60 10.90
N ASP A 288 -11.56 -6.00 10.34
CA ASP A 288 -10.29 -5.80 11.06
C ASP A 288 -10.36 -4.58 11.99
N GLY A 289 -9.76 -4.69 13.16
CA GLY A 289 -9.60 -3.54 14.04
C GLY A 289 -8.59 -2.56 13.48
N PHE A 290 -8.66 -1.30 13.93
CA PHE A 290 -7.59 -0.36 13.60
C PHE A 290 -6.49 -0.41 14.67
N GLY A 291 -5.33 -0.94 14.29
CA GLY A 291 -4.16 -1.11 15.15
C GLY A 291 -2.86 -0.76 14.41
N PHE A 292 -1.72 -1.23 14.94
CA PHE A 292 -0.42 -0.99 14.31
C PHE A 292 -0.36 -1.48 12.86
N MET A 293 -0.95 -2.64 12.57
CA MET A 293 -0.92 -3.24 11.24
C MET A 293 -1.43 -2.27 10.17
N LEU A 294 -2.65 -1.76 10.33
CA LEU A 294 -3.25 -0.82 9.38
C LEU A 294 -2.56 0.54 9.45
N SER A 295 -2.33 1.08 10.65
CA SER A 295 -1.69 2.40 10.78
C SER A 295 -0.30 2.48 10.14
N PHE A 296 0.53 1.44 10.28
CA PHE A 296 1.85 1.37 9.66
C PHE A 296 1.74 1.03 8.16
N GLY A 297 0.81 0.14 7.79
CA GLY A 297 0.49 -0.19 6.41
C GLY A 297 0.18 1.06 5.58
N ASP A 298 -0.76 1.87 6.07
CA ASP A 298 -1.26 3.05 5.37
C ASP A 298 -0.21 4.16 5.30
N LEU A 299 0.45 4.47 6.42
CA LEU A 299 1.29 5.67 6.54
C LEU A 299 2.76 5.46 6.17
N VAL A 300 3.23 4.23 6.22
CA VAL A 300 4.66 3.92 5.98
C VAL A 300 4.81 2.95 4.83
N TRP A 301 4.14 1.81 4.90
CA TRP A 301 4.36 0.75 3.93
C TRP A 301 3.96 1.16 2.51
N VAL A 302 2.74 1.66 2.33
CA VAL A 302 2.23 2.11 1.03
C VAL A 302 3.10 3.21 0.42
N PRO A 303 3.33 4.37 1.05
CA PRO A 303 4.06 5.46 0.40
C PRO A 303 5.53 5.15 0.13
N PHE A 304 6.22 4.43 1.03
CA PHE A 304 7.68 4.28 0.95
C PHE A 304 8.15 2.97 0.31
N VAL A 305 7.37 1.89 0.44
CA VAL A 305 7.71 0.60 -0.18
C VAL A 305 7.18 0.53 -1.61
N TYR A 306 5.99 1.09 -1.89
CA TYR A 306 5.41 1.02 -3.24
C TYR A 306 6.06 2.01 -4.22
N SER A 307 6.82 2.98 -3.71
CA SER A 307 7.62 3.92 -4.51
C SER A 307 9.08 3.49 -4.68
N LEU A 308 9.48 2.26 -4.28
CA LEU A 308 10.87 1.83 -4.37
C LEU A 308 11.40 1.81 -5.81
N GLN A 309 10.54 1.54 -6.79
CA GLN A 309 10.92 1.46 -8.20
C GLN A 309 11.26 2.84 -8.75
N THR A 310 10.44 3.84 -8.48
CA THR A 310 10.71 5.23 -8.90
C THR A 310 11.90 5.81 -8.15
N ARG A 311 12.07 5.47 -6.86
CA ARG A 311 13.27 5.81 -6.08
C ARG A 311 14.55 5.23 -6.67
N TYR A 312 14.53 3.96 -7.05
CA TYR A 312 15.65 3.30 -7.73
C TYR A 312 15.97 3.99 -9.06
N LEU A 313 14.94 4.23 -9.88
CA LEU A 313 15.09 4.85 -11.20
C LEU A 313 15.59 6.29 -11.13
N ALA A 314 15.27 7.02 -10.06
CA ALA A 314 15.77 8.37 -9.84
C ALA A 314 17.31 8.45 -9.76
N VAL A 315 17.95 7.36 -9.35
CA VAL A 315 19.40 7.25 -9.28
C VAL A 315 19.97 6.49 -10.47
N TYR A 316 19.37 5.37 -10.89
CA TYR A 316 19.81 4.62 -12.07
C TYR A 316 18.77 4.70 -13.20
N PRO A 317 18.95 5.61 -14.18
CA PRO A 317 17.91 6.00 -15.13
C PRO A 317 17.77 4.98 -16.27
N VAL A 318 17.13 3.85 -15.99
CA VAL A 318 16.77 2.86 -17.02
C VAL A 318 15.73 3.46 -17.96
N SER A 319 15.96 3.35 -19.27
CA SER A 319 14.96 3.61 -20.30
C SER A 319 14.70 2.33 -21.08
N MET A 320 13.42 1.98 -21.24
CA MET A 320 13.04 0.78 -21.98
C MET A 320 12.96 1.04 -23.48
N SER A 321 13.29 0.02 -24.27
CA SER A 321 13.06 0.06 -25.71
C SER A 321 11.55 0.14 -26.02
N PRO A 322 11.15 0.63 -27.21
CA PRO A 322 9.74 0.67 -27.59
C PRO A 322 9.05 -0.69 -27.51
N LEU A 323 9.76 -1.78 -27.85
CA LEU A 323 9.24 -3.15 -27.73
C LEU A 323 9.06 -3.56 -26.27
N GLY A 324 10.03 -3.25 -25.41
CA GLY A 324 9.90 -3.51 -23.97
C GLY A 324 8.74 -2.74 -23.35
N MET A 325 8.57 -1.47 -23.73
CA MET A 325 7.46 -0.61 -23.31
C MET A 325 6.11 -1.18 -23.79
N ALA A 326 6.02 -1.59 -25.07
CA ALA A 326 4.81 -2.22 -25.60
C ALA A 326 4.46 -3.52 -24.85
N GLY A 327 5.47 -4.32 -24.49
CA GLY A 327 5.29 -5.54 -23.70
C GLY A 327 4.68 -5.27 -22.31
N ILE A 328 5.21 -4.30 -21.57
CA ILE A 328 4.68 -3.99 -20.23
C ILE A 328 3.33 -3.27 -20.28
N VAL A 329 3.06 -2.45 -21.31
CA VAL A 329 1.74 -1.85 -21.58
C VAL A 329 0.72 -2.96 -21.89
N GLY A 330 1.09 -3.95 -22.70
CA GLY A 330 0.26 -5.11 -22.97
C GLY A 330 -0.04 -5.92 -21.70
N LEU A 331 0.99 -6.16 -20.89
CA LEU A 331 0.86 -6.90 -19.63
C LEU A 331 -0.09 -6.19 -18.64
N ILE A 332 0.08 -4.88 -18.43
CA ILE A 332 -0.83 -4.14 -17.53
C ILE A 332 -2.25 -4.10 -18.10
N GLY A 333 -2.42 -3.98 -19.42
CA GLY A 333 -3.74 -4.02 -20.06
C GLY A 333 -4.47 -5.34 -19.81
N VAL A 334 -3.78 -6.47 -19.94
CA VAL A 334 -4.32 -7.81 -19.64
C VAL A 334 -4.64 -7.93 -18.15
N ALA A 335 -3.69 -7.57 -17.28
CA ALA A 335 -3.83 -7.69 -15.83
C ALA A 335 -5.01 -6.86 -15.30
N PHE A 336 -5.10 -5.59 -15.69
CA PHE A 336 -6.21 -4.70 -15.34
C PHE A 336 -7.54 -5.20 -15.90
N SER A 337 -7.57 -5.74 -17.12
CA SER A 337 -8.78 -6.33 -17.70
C SER A 337 -9.29 -7.50 -16.87
N ILE A 338 -8.41 -8.42 -16.46
CA ILE A 338 -8.78 -9.55 -15.58
C ILE A 338 -9.36 -9.02 -14.26
N PHE A 339 -8.69 -8.06 -13.63
CA PHE A 339 -9.11 -7.48 -12.36
C PHE A 339 -10.46 -6.76 -12.47
N ARG A 340 -10.61 -5.85 -13.44
CA ARG A 340 -11.80 -5.02 -13.58
C ARG A 340 -12.99 -5.81 -14.11
N LEU A 341 -12.82 -6.60 -15.17
CA LEU A 341 -13.94 -7.33 -15.78
C LEU A 341 -14.50 -8.41 -14.85
N SER A 342 -13.66 -9.08 -14.06
CA SER A 342 -14.14 -10.06 -13.06
C SER A 342 -14.95 -9.40 -11.95
N ASN A 343 -14.49 -8.26 -11.43
CA ASN A 343 -15.25 -7.48 -10.44
C ASN A 343 -16.54 -6.89 -11.02
N SER A 344 -16.50 -6.31 -12.22
CA SER A 344 -17.69 -5.80 -12.91
C SER A 344 -18.71 -6.91 -13.15
N GLN A 345 -18.28 -8.11 -13.55
CA GLN A 345 -19.17 -9.27 -13.71
C GLN A 345 -19.87 -9.64 -12.40
N LYS A 346 -19.14 -9.69 -11.29
CA LYS A 346 -19.71 -9.94 -9.96
C LYS A 346 -20.71 -8.86 -9.57
N ASN A 347 -20.36 -7.60 -9.79
CA ASN A 347 -21.17 -6.46 -9.38
C ASN A 347 -22.46 -6.36 -10.21
N ALA A 348 -22.37 -6.52 -11.53
CA ALA A 348 -23.53 -6.57 -12.42
C ALA A 348 -24.47 -7.71 -12.02
N PHE A 349 -23.94 -8.92 -11.81
CA PHE A 349 -24.74 -10.07 -11.39
C PHE A 349 -25.40 -9.87 -10.01
N ARG A 350 -24.70 -9.25 -9.05
CA ARG A 350 -25.27 -8.95 -7.71
C ARG A 350 -26.34 -7.86 -7.76
N SER A 351 -26.27 -6.95 -8.72
CA SER A 351 -27.19 -5.82 -8.86
C SER A 351 -28.45 -6.21 -9.64
N ASN A 352 -28.27 -6.86 -10.79
CA ASN A 352 -29.35 -7.37 -11.62
C ASN A 352 -28.94 -8.71 -12.26
N PRO A 353 -29.29 -9.85 -11.64
CA PRO A 353 -28.99 -11.17 -12.17
C PRO A 353 -29.62 -11.46 -13.54
N ASP A 354 -30.73 -10.77 -13.87
CA ASP A 354 -31.48 -10.97 -15.10
C ASP A 354 -31.01 -10.04 -16.23
N ASP A 355 -29.98 -9.23 -15.99
CA ASP A 355 -29.39 -8.38 -17.02
C ASP A 355 -28.79 -9.24 -18.14
N PRO A 356 -29.05 -8.94 -19.43
CA PRO A 356 -28.57 -9.74 -20.56
C PRO A 356 -27.05 -10.00 -20.56
N SER A 357 -26.27 -9.08 -19.99
CA SER A 357 -24.80 -9.21 -19.90
C SER A 357 -24.35 -10.31 -18.94
N VAL A 358 -25.19 -10.76 -18.00
CA VAL A 358 -24.85 -11.73 -16.95
C VAL A 358 -25.88 -12.84 -16.74
N ALA A 359 -27.05 -12.77 -17.38
CA ALA A 359 -28.12 -13.77 -17.24
C ALA A 359 -27.70 -15.20 -17.63
N HIS A 360 -26.69 -15.33 -18.49
CA HIS A 360 -26.12 -16.62 -18.88
C HIS A 360 -25.22 -17.26 -17.80
N LEU A 361 -24.90 -16.54 -16.72
CA LEU A 361 -24.02 -17.03 -15.67
C LEU A 361 -24.73 -18.04 -14.76
N LYS A 362 -24.03 -19.13 -14.47
CA LYS A 362 -24.45 -20.18 -13.55
C LYS A 362 -24.00 -19.86 -12.13
N TYR A 363 -24.82 -20.19 -11.16
CA TYR A 363 -24.55 -19.97 -9.74
C TYR A 363 -25.09 -21.09 -8.86
N ILE A 364 -24.60 -21.14 -7.62
CA ILE A 364 -25.19 -21.92 -6.52
C ILE A 364 -25.99 -20.94 -5.67
N GLU A 365 -27.27 -21.25 -5.48
CA GLU A 365 -28.07 -20.59 -4.45
C GLU A 365 -27.74 -21.22 -3.10
N THR A 366 -27.28 -20.40 -2.16
CA THR A 366 -26.87 -20.84 -0.83
C THR A 366 -28.06 -20.87 0.13
N LYS A 367 -27.98 -21.68 1.18
CA LYS A 367 -28.97 -21.70 2.28
C LYS A 367 -29.15 -20.35 2.97
N THR A 368 -28.17 -19.45 2.86
CA THR A 368 -28.23 -18.07 3.37
C THR A 368 -28.97 -17.10 2.45
N GLY A 369 -29.49 -17.55 1.29
CA GLY A 369 -30.16 -16.72 0.28
C GLY A 369 -29.20 -15.96 -0.64
N SER A 370 -27.89 -16.06 -0.43
CA SER A 370 -26.88 -15.48 -1.34
C SER A 370 -26.57 -16.40 -2.52
N ARG A 371 -25.97 -15.84 -3.59
CA ARG A 371 -25.64 -16.56 -4.82
C ARG A 371 -24.12 -16.59 -5.05
N LEU A 372 -23.57 -17.78 -5.33
CA LEU A 372 -22.15 -17.99 -5.63
C LEU A 372 -21.97 -18.33 -7.11
N LEU A 373 -21.32 -17.44 -7.87
CA LEU A 373 -21.06 -17.63 -9.30
C LEU A 373 -20.08 -18.78 -9.57
N VAL A 374 -20.46 -19.73 -10.42
CA VAL A 374 -19.66 -20.92 -10.81
C VAL A 374 -19.30 -20.95 -12.30
N SER A 375 -19.56 -19.88 -13.04
CA SER A 375 -19.16 -19.71 -14.44
C SER A 375 -18.62 -18.31 -14.70
N GLY A 376 -18.18 -18.04 -15.93
CA GLY A 376 -17.48 -16.79 -16.25
C GLY A 376 -16.14 -16.74 -15.54
N TRP A 377 -15.70 -15.54 -15.15
CA TRP A 377 -14.45 -15.33 -14.43
C TRP A 377 -14.39 -16.13 -13.11
N TRP A 378 -15.49 -16.10 -12.35
CA TRP A 378 -15.63 -16.78 -11.06
C TRP A 378 -15.81 -18.30 -11.16
N GLY A 379 -15.96 -18.82 -12.39
CA GLY A 379 -15.88 -20.25 -12.68
C GLY A 379 -14.46 -20.75 -12.98
N VAL A 380 -13.54 -19.85 -13.34
CA VAL A 380 -12.15 -20.20 -13.66
C VAL A 380 -11.32 -20.40 -12.38
N ALA A 381 -11.40 -19.44 -11.47
CA ALA A 381 -10.80 -19.49 -10.14
C ALA A 381 -11.65 -18.68 -9.16
N ARG A 382 -11.63 -19.06 -7.88
CA ARG A 382 -12.42 -18.40 -6.82
C ARG A 382 -12.03 -16.93 -6.63
N HIS A 383 -10.77 -16.62 -6.86
CA HIS A 383 -10.17 -15.29 -6.75
C HIS A 383 -9.37 -14.93 -8.00
N ILE A 384 -9.97 -15.07 -9.18
CA ILE A 384 -9.34 -14.66 -10.45
C ILE A 384 -9.02 -13.16 -10.50
N ASN A 385 -9.76 -12.35 -9.75
CA ASN A 385 -9.46 -10.93 -9.55
C ASN A 385 -8.09 -10.75 -8.86
N TYR A 386 -7.72 -11.61 -7.91
CA TYR A 386 -6.40 -11.56 -7.25
C TYR A 386 -5.28 -11.93 -8.21
N LEU A 387 -5.53 -12.81 -9.20
CA LEU A 387 -4.56 -13.05 -10.28
C LEU A 387 -4.35 -11.79 -11.11
N GLY A 388 -5.43 -11.11 -11.51
CA GLY A 388 -5.35 -9.83 -12.21
C GLY A 388 -4.55 -8.80 -11.41
N ASP A 389 -4.81 -8.69 -10.10
CA ASP A 389 -4.10 -7.78 -9.21
C ASP A 389 -2.61 -8.12 -9.08
N TRP A 390 -2.28 -9.41 -8.92
CA TRP A 390 -0.90 -9.85 -8.87
C TRP A 390 -0.15 -9.60 -10.19
N LEU A 391 -0.79 -9.80 -11.33
CA LEU A 391 -0.18 -9.51 -12.63
C LEU A 391 0.10 -8.01 -12.82
N GLN A 392 -0.69 -7.11 -12.20
CA GLN A 392 -0.43 -5.67 -12.24
C GLN A 392 0.85 -5.27 -11.50
N ALA A 393 1.28 -6.07 -10.50
CA ALA A 393 2.52 -5.84 -9.76
C ALA A 393 3.78 -5.92 -10.65
N TRP A 394 3.73 -6.68 -11.74
CA TRP A 394 4.89 -6.93 -12.61
C TRP A 394 5.29 -5.70 -13.43
N PRO A 395 4.39 -5.02 -14.16
CA PRO A 395 4.67 -3.75 -14.82
C PRO A 395 5.22 -2.65 -13.90
N TYR A 396 5.00 -2.71 -12.58
CA TYR A 396 5.60 -1.77 -11.64
C TYR A 396 7.10 -2.01 -11.48
N CYS A 397 7.54 -3.28 -11.46
CA CYS A 397 8.91 -3.67 -11.13
C CYS A 397 9.80 -3.86 -12.37
N LEU A 398 9.25 -4.43 -13.45
CA LEU A 398 9.99 -4.73 -14.69
C LEU A 398 10.76 -3.54 -15.28
N PRO A 399 10.29 -2.28 -15.20
CA PRO A 399 11.04 -1.13 -15.70
C PRO A 399 12.37 -0.85 -14.98
N THR A 400 12.61 -1.48 -13.81
CA THR A 400 13.90 -1.40 -13.10
C THR A 400 14.97 -2.34 -13.66
N GLY A 401 14.59 -3.29 -14.54
CA GLY A 401 15.50 -4.23 -15.19
C GLY A 401 16.26 -5.13 -14.21
N MET A 402 17.49 -5.50 -14.57
CA MET A 402 18.43 -6.13 -13.64
C MET A 402 18.94 -5.09 -12.64
N ALA A 403 18.14 -4.83 -11.61
CA ALA A 403 18.36 -3.74 -10.68
C ALA A 403 19.66 -3.91 -9.90
N GLY A 404 20.43 -2.84 -9.80
CA GLY A 404 21.77 -2.84 -9.22
C GLY A 404 22.63 -1.70 -9.73
N TYR A 405 23.18 -0.88 -8.82
CA TYR A 405 24.14 0.16 -9.19
C TYR A 405 25.13 0.51 -8.09
N THR A 406 26.23 1.15 -8.50
CA THR A 406 27.23 1.79 -7.65
C THR A 406 27.50 3.19 -8.18
N ILE A 407 27.66 4.14 -7.27
CA ILE A 407 28.04 5.51 -7.58
C ILE A 407 29.55 5.63 -7.40
N VAL A 408 30.23 6.10 -8.43
CA VAL A 408 31.68 6.30 -8.46
C VAL A 408 32.00 7.79 -8.56
N SER A 409 33.19 8.14 -8.08
CA SER A 409 33.69 9.51 -8.05
C SER A 409 33.82 10.12 -9.45
N ALA A 410 33.68 11.44 -9.53
CA ALA A 410 33.84 12.18 -10.77
C ALA A 410 35.22 11.94 -11.42
N GLY A 411 35.24 11.88 -12.76
CA GLY A 411 36.47 11.73 -13.53
C GLY A 411 36.94 10.29 -13.76
N THR A 412 36.14 9.28 -13.39
CA THR A 412 36.38 7.88 -13.80
C THR A 412 36.28 7.67 -15.31
N GLY A 413 35.46 8.49 -15.99
CA GLY A 413 35.36 8.49 -17.44
C GLY A 413 34.62 7.29 -18.02
N TYR A 414 33.89 6.50 -17.21
CA TYR A 414 33.17 5.32 -17.69
C TYR A 414 32.03 5.70 -18.62
N ALA A 415 31.28 6.75 -18.28
CA ALA A 415 30.21 7.26 -19.13
C ALA A 415 30.75 7.81 -20.45
N GLN A 416 31.90 8.51 -20.42
CA GLN A 416 32.56 9.04 -21.61
C GLN A 416 33.16 7.94 -22.49
N ALA A 417 33.70 6.88 -21.88
CA ALA A 417 34.23 5.71 -22.57
C ALA A 417 33.13 4.82 -23.18
N GLY A 418 31.85 5.16 -23.00
CA GLY A 418 30.73 4.41 -23.54
C GLY A 418 30.50 3.07 -22.85
N LEU A 419 30.90 2.92 -21.58
CA LEU A 419 30.56 1.73 -20.80
C LEU A 419 29.04 1.58 -20.75
N GLU A 420 28.53 0.44 -21.17
CA GLU A 420 27.09 0.18 -21.21
C GLU A 420 26.48 0.33 -19.81
N GLY A 421 25.44 1.17 -19.70
CA GLY A 421 24.78 1.45 -18.43
C GLY A 421 25.55 2.39 -17.49
N ALA A 422 26.55 3.12 -17.98
CA ALA A 422 27.16 4.22 -17.24
C ALA A 422 26.44 5.55 -17.52
N PHE A 423 26.05 6.26 -16.47
CA PHE A 423 25.42 7.58 -16.58
C PHE A 423 26.16 8.62 -15.75
N LYS A 424 26.33 9.82 -16.29
CA LYS A 424 26.93 10.95 -15.58
C LYS A 424 25.85 11.76 -14.86
N MET A 425 26.06 12.02 -13.58
CA MET A 425 25.20 12.84 -12.73
C MET A 425 25.60 14.33 -12.85
N ALA A 426 24.68 15.23 -12.48
CA ALA A 426 24.87 16.68 -12.54
C ALA A 426 26.04 17.17 -11.66
N ASP A 427 26.33 16.48 -10.56
CA ASP A 427 27.47 16.77 -9.67
C ASP A 427 28.81 16.21 -10.17
N GLY A 428 28.81 15.57 -11.35
CA GLY A 428 29.98 14.99 -11.98
C GLY A 428 30.28 13.54 -11.59
N ARG A 429 29.63 12.98 -10.55
CA ARG A 429 29.72 11.55 -10.24
C ARG A 429 29.14 10.72 -11.38
N GLU A 430 29.52 9.45 -11.43
CA GLU A 430 28.97 8.50 -12.41
C GLU A 430 28.26 7.37 -11.69
N VAL A 431 27.15 6.89 -12.24
CA VAL A 431 26.49 5.67 -11.78
C VAL A 431 26.70 4.57 -12.80
N ILE A 432 27.10 3.39 -12.33
CA ILE A 432 27.36 2.20 -13.14
C ILE A 432 26.74 0.97 -12.47
N GLN A 433 26.50 -0.11 -13.22
CA GLN A 433 26.00 -1.34 -12.59
C GLN A 433 27.10 -2.19 -11.99
N GLY A 434 28.21 -2.41 -12.70
CA GLY A 434 29.35 -3.20 -12.24
C GLY A 434 28.94 -4.53 -11.57
N ALA A 435 29.57 -4.84 -10.43
CA ALA A 435 29.24 -6.01 -9.61
C ALA A 435 27.86 -5.94 -8.93
N ALA A 436 27.23 -4.75 -8.88
CA ALA A 436 25.91 -4.60 -8.29
C ALA A 436 24.77 -5.05 -9.23
N ARG A 437 25.02 -5.24 -10.54
CA ARG A 437 23.99 -5.61 -11.52
C ARG A 437 23.19 -6.84 -11.06
N GLY A 438 21.87 -6.68 -10.94
CA GLY A 438 20.96 -7.73 -10.47
C GLY A 438 20.88 -7.91 -8.95
N MET A 439 21.83 -7.36 -8.17
CA MET A 439 21.88 -7.52 -6.72
C MET A 439 20.81 -6.73 -5.97
N ALA A 440 20.22 -5.70 -6.59
CA ALA A 440 19.08 -4.96 -6.04
C ALA A 440 17.72 -5.47 -6.55
N THR A 441 17.69 -6.53 -7.37
CA THR A 441 16.43 -7.16 -7.80
C THR A 441 15.54 -7.55 -6.61
N PRO A 442 16.06 -8.11 -5.50
CA PRO A 442 15.23 -8.40 -4.33
C PRO A 442 14.58 -7.17 -3.69
N ILE A 443 15.12 -5.97 -3.92
CA ILE A 443 14.55 -4.70 -3.43
C ILE A 443 13.48 -4.20 -4.40
N THR A 444 13.80 -4.07 -5.69
CA THR A 444 12.86 -3.47 -6.66
C THR A 444 11.71 -4.41 -7.04
N TYR A 445 11.90 -5.73 -6.94
CA TYR A 445 10.89 -6.76 -7.18
C TYR A 445 10.25 -7.27 -5.88
N PHE A 446 10.64 -6.72 -4.72
CA PHE A 446 10.05 -7.07 -3.43
C PHE A 446 8.52 -6.97 -3.47
N TYR A 447 7.99 -5.94 -4.14
CA TYR A 447 6.56 -5.73 -4.29
C TYR A 447 5.82 -6.95 -4.86
N ILE A 448 6.36 -7.61 -5.90
CA ILE A 448 5.72 -8.78 -6.52
C ILE A 448 5.60 -9.94 -5.52
N VAL A 449 6.66 -10.18 -4.73
CA VAL A 449 6.71 -11.27 -3.75
C VAL A 449 5.82 -10.95 -2.55
N TYR A 450 5.96 -9.75 -2.01
CA TYR A 450 5.11 -9.25 -0.93
C TYR A 450 3.62 -9.34 -1.30
N PHE A 451 3.25 -8.86 -2.49
CA PHE A 451 1.86 -8.83 -2.92
C PHE A 451 1.31 -10.24 -3.17
N ALA A 452 2.13 -11.18 -3.68
CA ALA A 452 1.74 -12.59 -3.75
C ALA A 452 1.41 -13.15 -2.36
N VAL A 453 2.28 -12.93 -1.37
CA VAL A 453 2.08 -13.39 0.01
C VAL A 453 0.83 -12.77 0.61
N LEU A 454 0.62 -11.46 0.41
CA LEU A 454 -0.57 -10.74 0.85
C LEU A 454 -1.85 -11.35 0.26
N LEU A 455 -1.89 -11.58 -1.06
CA LEU A 455 -3.05 -12.12 -1.76
C LEU A 455 -3.35 -13.57 -1.36
N ILE A 456 -2.32 -14.41 -1.15
CA ILE A 456 -2.49 -15.77 -0.64
C ILE A 456 -3.03 -15.75 0.78
N HIS A 457 -2.50 -14.88 1.65
CA HIS A 457 -3.00 -14.74 3.01
C HIS A 457 -4.46 -14.26 3.01
N ARG A 458 -4.79 -13.28 2.17
CA ARG A 458 -6.15 -12.75 2.00
C ARG A 458 -7.13 -13.80 1.48
N ASP A 459 -6.76 -14.57 0.47
CA ASP A 459 -7.55 -15.71 -0.04
C ASP A 459 -7.86 -16.72 1.08
N ARG A 460 -6.89 -17.06 1.92
CA ARG A 460 -7.11 -18.00 3.03
C ARG A 460 -8.12 -17.45 4.04
N ARG A 461 -8.01 -16.17 4.40
CA ARG A 461 -8.97 -15.51 5.31
C ARG A 461 -10.37 -15.44 4.70
N ASP A 462 -10.47 -15.11 3.41
CA ASP A 462 -11.73 -15.10 2.68
C ASP A 462 -12.36 -16.50 2.57
N ASP A 463 -11.55 -17.53 2.33
CA ASP A 463 -11.98 -18.93 2.27
C ASP A 463 -12.51 -19.41 3.63
N GLU A 464 -11.86 -19.06 4.73
CA GLU A 464 -12.35 -19.33 6.09
C GLU A 464 -13.66 -18.60 6.39
N LYS A 465 -13.75 -17.31 6.04
CA LYS A 465 -14.97 -16.50 6.22
C LYS A 465 -16.14 -17.08 5.42
N CYS A 466 -15.91 -17.43 4.16
CA CYS A 466 -16.92 -18.05 3.29
C CYS A 466 -17.31 -19.45 3.78
N SER A 467 -16.36 -20.24 4.29
CA SER A 467 -16.65 -21.55 4.89
C SER A 467 -17.54 -21.43 6.12
N ARG A 468 -17.25 -20.48 7.04
CA ARG A 468 -18.09 -20.21 8.21
C ARG A 468 -19.48 -19.73 7.83
N LYS A 469 -19.59 -18.92 6.77
CA LYS A 469 -20.87 -18.31 6.34
C LYS A 469 -21.75 -19.29 5.55
N TYR A 470 -21.19 -20.01 4.59
CA TYR A 470 -21.96 -20.80 3.62
C TYR A 470 -21.91 -22.33 3.89
N GLY A 471 -21.01 -22.79 4.76
CA GLY A 471 -20.94 -24.20 5.17
C GLY A 471 -20.83 -25.17 3.99
N GLU A 472 -21.77 -26.11 3.90
CA GLU A 472 -21.82 -27.14 2.85
C GLU A 472 -21.88 -26.56 1.43
N ASP A 473 -22.53 -25.40 1.24
CA ASP A 473 -22.61 -24.76 -0.08
C ASP A 473 -21.23 -24.25 -0.52
N TRP A 474 -20.38 -23.83 0.43
CA TRP A 474 -18.99 -23.50 0.14
C TRP A 474 -18.18 -24.73 -0.26
N GLU A 475 -18.36 -25.86 0.43
CA GLU A 475 -17.69 -27.10 0.07
C GLU A 475 -18.10 -27.58 -1.33
N LYS A 476 -19.38 -27.43 -1.68
CA LYS A 476 -19.88 -27.68 -3.04
C LYS A 476 -19.25 -26.71 -4.04
N TYR A 477 -19.17 -25.43 -3.70
CA TYR A 477 -18.53 -24.40 -4.53
C TYR A 477 -17.06 -24.76 -4.83
N LYS A 478 -16.27 -25.12 -3.81
CA LYS A 478 -14.87 -25.53 -3.95
C LYS A 478 -14.65 -26.76 -4.82
N LYS A 479 -15.62 -27.69 -4.87
CA LYS A 479 -15.56 -28.86 -5.75
C LYS A 479 -15.73 -28.50 -7.23
N ILE A 480 -16.53 -27.46 -7.51
CA ILE A 480 -16.80 -26.96 -8.86
C ILE A 480 -15.66 -26.04 -9.30
N VAL A 481 -15.36 -25.01 -8.50
CA VAL A 481 -14.29 -24.03 -8.76
C VAL A 481 -13.10 -24.38 -7.88
N ARG A 482 -12.26 -25.28 -8.40
CA ARG A 482 -11.17 -25.90 -7.63
C ARG A 482 -10.04 -24.92 -7.27
N TRP A 483 -9.64 -24.13 -8.26
CA TRP A 483 -8.51 -23.21 -8.16
C TRP A 483 -8.84 -22.00 -7.30
N ARG A 484 -7.89 -21.59 -6.45
CA ARG A 484 -7.99 -20.43 -5.58
C ARG A 484 -7.71 -19.16 -6.38
N ILE A 485 -6.50 -19.00 -6.90
CA ILE A 485 -6.03 -17.79 -7.60
C ILE A 485 -5.51 -18.12 -8.99
N LEU A 486 -4.61 -19.10 -9.11
CA LEU A 486 -3.88 -19.41 -10.34
C LEU A 486 -4.41 -20.72 -10.94
N PRO A 487 -5.21 -20.65 -12.03
CA PRO A 487 -5.82 -21.83 -12.61
C PRO A 487 -4.78 -22.86 -13.05
N GLY A 488 -4.96 -24.11 -12.64
CA GLY A 488 -4.03 -25.20 -12.92
C GLY A 488 -2.90 -25.38 -11.91
N ILE A 489 -2.69 -24.43 -10.98
CA ILE A 489 -1.55 -24.42 -10.05
C ILE A 489 -2.00 -24.29 -8.59
N TYR A 490 -2.78 -23.26 -8.25
CA TYR A 490 -3.21 -22.93 -6.88
C TYR A 490 -4.66 -22.43 -6.88
#